data_AF-A0A443IJ34-F1
#
_entry.id   AF-A0A443IJ34-F1
#
_cell.length_a   1.000
_cell.length_b   1.000
_cell.length_c   1.000
_cell.angle_alpha   90.00
_cell.angle_beta   90.00
_cell.angle_gamma   90.00
#
_symmetry.space_group_name_H-M   'P 1'
#
loop_
_entity.id
_entity.type
_entity.pdbx_description
1 polymer ?
#
loop_
_entity_poly.entity_id
_entity_poly.type
_entity_poly.pdbx_seq_one_letter_code
_entity_poly.pdbx_strand_id
1 'polypeptide(L)'
;MAGSVHSDAYRSLLRALVALRTERGMSQADLAARLHKPPSFVGKYELGERRLDVIELLVILRELDADFGSFWENTAISLPDRL
;
A
#
# COMPACT_ATOMS: atom_id res chain seq x y z
N MET A 1 17.00 16.98 2.35
CA MET A 1 16.09 16.75 1.21
C MET A 1 16.55 15.51 0.45
N ALA A 2 16.38 14.33 1.04
CA ALA A 2 16.51 13.08 0.31
C ALA A 2 15.17 12.81 -0.40
N GLY A 3 15.17 12.96 -1.72
CA GLY A 3 14.33 12.24 -2.68
C GLY A 3 12.82 12.50 -2.70
N SER A 4 12.36 13.65 -3.21
CA SER A 4 10.93 13.82 -3.52
C SER A 4 10.43 12.75 -4.50
N VAL A 5 11.27 12.32 -5.46
CA VAL A 5 10.90 11.30 -6.46
C VAL A 5 10.65 9.93 -5.82
N HIS A 6 11.48 9.51 -4.84
CA HIS A 6 11.23 8.29 -4.07
C HIS A 6 9.93 8.38 -3.27
N SER A 7 9.60 9.57 -2.76
CA SER A 7 8.33 9.79 -2.07
C SER A 7 7.13 9.86 -3.03
N ASP A 8 7.32 10.26 -4.29
CA ASP A 8 6.29 10.23 -5.33
C ASP A 8 5.94 8.80 -5.77
N ALA A 9 6.96 7.97 -6.04
CA ALA A 9 6.77 6.55 -6.36
C ALA A 9 6.10 5.81 -5.19
N TYR A 10 6.57 6.04 -3.96
CA TYR A 10 5.96 5.44 -2.76
C TYR A 10 4.52 5.91 -2.53
N ARG A 11 4.22 7.21 -2.72
CA ARG A 11 2.84 7.72 -2.64
C ARG A 11 1.94 7.09 -3.71
N SER A 12 2.48 6.78 -4.89
CA SER A 12 1.74 6.09 -5.95
C SER A 12 1.39 4.65 -5.57
N LEU A 13 2.34 3.91 -4.97
CA LEU A 13 2.08 2.61 -4.38
C LEU A 13 0.96 2.67 -3.32
N LEU A 14 1.03 3.63 -2.40
CA LEU A 14 0.02 3.78 -1.34
C LEU A 14 -1.38 4.08 -1.90
N ARG A 15 -1.48 5.00 -2.88
CA ARG A 15 -2.77 5.32 -3.52
C ARG A 15 -3.41 4.10 -4.15
N ALA A 16 -2.61 3.21 -4.72
CA ALA A 16 -3.13 2.01 -5.32
C ALA A 16 -3.59 0.95 -4.31
N LEU A 17 -2.89 0.81 -3.18
CA LEU A 17 -3.37 -0.01 -2.08
C LEU A 17 -4.71 0.50 -1.54
N VAL A 18 -4.86 1.83 -1.41
CA VAL A 18 -6.13 2.47 -1.00
C VAL A 18 -7.24 2.19 -2.02
N ALA A 19 -6.94 2.32 -3.32
CA ALA A 19 -7.90 2.04 -4.39
C ALA A 19 -8.34 0.57 -4.34
N LEU A 20 -7.39 -0.36 -4.30
CA LEU A 20 -7.67 -1.79 -4.19
C LEU A 20 -8.52 -2.11 -2.95
N ARG A 21 -8.17 -1.58 -1.77
CA ARG A 21 -8.97 -1.79 -0.55
C ARG A 21 -10.41 -1.29 -0.73
N THR A 22 -10.57 -0.11 -1.31
CA THR A 22 -11.88 0.50 -1.54
C THR A 22 -12.70 -0.29 -2.57
N GLU A 23 -12.07 -0.80 -3.63
CA GLU A 23 -12.70 -1.68 -4.62
C GLU A 23 -13.20 -2.99 -4.00
N ARG A 24 -12.51 -3.50 -2.97
CA ARG A 24 -12.98 -4.65 -2.19
C ARG A 24 -14.04 -4.30 -1.14
N GLY A 25 -14.48 -3.04 -1.07
CA GLY A 25 -15.50 -2.59 -0.14
C GLY A 25 -15.07 -2.63 1.34
N MET A 26 -13.78 -2.71 1.62
CA MET A 26 -13.28 -2.81 3.00
C MET A 26 -12.99 -1.43 3.57
N SER A 27 -13.40 -1.18 4.82
CA SER A 27 -12.92 -0.03 5.57
C SER A 27 -11.47 -0.22 6.04
N GLN A 28 -10.82 0.85 6.50
CA GLN A 28 -9.50 0.75 7.13
C GLN A 28 -9.54 -0.16 8.38
N ALA A 29 -10.65 -0.12 9.14
CA ALA A 29 -10.83 -0.94 10.33
C ALA A 29 -10.98 -2.42 9.98
N ASP A 30 -11.69 -2.76 8.89
CA ASP A 30 -11.87 -4.14 8.44
C ASP A 30 -10.52 -4.76 8.04
N LEU A 31 -9.73 -4.03 7.24
CA LEU A 31 -8.41 -4.49 6.84
C LEU A 31 -7.47 -4.61 8.06
N ALA A 32 -7.50 -3.65 8.98
CA ALA A 32 -6.70 -3.72 10.21
C ALA A 32 -7.06 -4.96 11.05
N ALA A 33 -8.35 -5.30 11.14
CA ALA A 33 -8.82 -6.49 11.84
C ALA A 33 -8.30 -7.78 11.18
N ARG A 34 -8.38 -7.89 9.84
CA ARG A 34 -7.82 -9.03 9.08
C ARG A 34 -6.31 -9.18 9.29
N LEU A 35 -5.58 -8.06 9.36
CA LEU A 35 -4.14 -8.04 9.56
C LEU A 35 -3.72 -8.31 11.02
N HIS A 36 -4.66 -8.45 11.95
CA HIS A 36 -4.38 -8.49 13.40
C HIS A 36 -3.54 -7.29 13.86
N LYS A 37 -3.86 -6.09 13.36
CA LYS A 37 -3.18 -4.84 13.69
C LYS A 37 -4.13 -3.84 14.34
N PRO A 38 -3.60 -2.84 15.08
CA PRO A 38 -4.42 -1.71 15.55
C PRO A 38 -5.09 -0.98 14.37
N PRO A 39 -6.30 -0.41 14.53
CA PRO A 39 -6.98 0.35 13.46
C PRO A 39 -6.13 1.47 12.85
N SER A 40 -5.26 2.08 13.67
CA SER A 40 -4.34 3.13 13.20
C SER A 40 -3.24 2.64 12.25
N PHE A 41 -2.96 1.33 12.18
CA PHE A 41 -1.94 0.77 11.30
C PHE A 41 -2.24 1.09 9.83
N VAL A 42 -3.48 0.84 9.40
CA VAL A 42 -3.91 1.07 8.01
C VAL A 42 -3.89 2.55 7.68
N GLY A 43 -4.53 3.39 8.49
CA GLY A 43 -4.53 4.84 8.28
C GLY A 43 -3.12 5.44 8.18
N LYS A 44 -2.20 5.02 9.06
CA LYS A 44 -0.82 5.54 9.08
C LYS A 44 -0.05 5.21 7.81
N TYR A 45 -0.17 3.99 7.28
CA TYR A 45 0.53 3.68 6.03
C TYR A 45 -0.16 4.32 4.83
N GLU A 46 -1.48 4.42 4.80
CA GLU A 46 -2.22 5.06 3.70
C GLU A 46 -1.90 6.57 3.60
N LEU A 47 -1.65 7.23 4.73
CA LEU A 47 -1.18 8.61 4.80
C LEU A 47 0.33 8.77 4.55
N GLY A 48 1.08 7.67 4.48
CA GLY A 48 2.53 7.68 4.33
C GLY A 48 3.31 8.08 5.60
N GLU A 49 2.64 8.20 6.74
CA GLU A 49 3.26 8.42 8.05
C GLU A 49 4.07 7.22 8.53
N ARG A 50 3.71 6.02 8.04
CA ARG A 50 4.43 4.78 8.29
C ARG A 50 4.82 4.12 6.97
N ARG A 51 6.10 3.74 6.85
CA ARG A 51 6.58 2.95 5.70
C ARG A 51 6.17 1.48 5.86
N LEU A 52 5.73 0.88 4.76
CA LEU A 52 5.59 -0.56 4.63
C LEU A 52 6.91 -1.16 4.17
N ASP A 53 7.31 -2.26 4.78
CA ASP A 53 8.29 -3.16 4.16
C ASP A 53 7.61 -4.08 3.13
N VAL A 54 8.42 -4.83 2.39
CA VAL A 54 7.92 -5.71 1.32
C VAL A 54 7.09 -6.88 1.85
N ILE A 55 7.38 -7.40 3.04
CA ILE A 55 6.62 -8.50 3.63
C ILE A 55 5.24 -7.98 4.07
N GLU A 56 5.19 -6.80 4.68
CA GLU A 56 3.91 -6.15 5.01
C GLU A 56 3.06 -5.90 3.77
N LEU A 57 3.66 -5.42 2.68
CA LEU A 57 2.96 -5.25 1.40
C LEU A 57 2.34 -6.57 0.92
N LEU A 58 3.10 -7.66 0.90
CA LEU A 58 2.62 -8.96 0.41
C LEU A 58 1.50 -9.51 1.30
N VAL A 59 1.60 -9.35 2.61
CA VAL A 59 0.53 -9.76 3.54
C VAL A 59 -0.73 -8.92 3.30
N ILE A 60 -0.61 -7.60 3.12
CA ILE A 60 -1.74 -6.71 2.81
C ILE A 60 -2.42 -7.13 1.50
N LEU A 61 -1.65 -7.40 0.45
CA LEU A 61 -2.21 -7.86 -0.83
C LEU A 61 -2.95 -9.19 -0.69
N ARG A 62 -2.41 -10.12 0.10
CA ARG A 62 -3.09 -11.40 0.38
C ARG A 62 -4.41 -11.19 1.12
N GLU A 63 -4.45 -10.35 2.16
CA GLU A 63 -5.71 -10.08 2.90
C GLU A 63 -6.74 -9.32 2.07
N LEU A 64 -6.28 -8.65 1.01
CA LEU A 64 -7.09 -8.01 -0.03
C LEU A 64 -7.35 -8.94 -1.23
N ASP A 65 -7.10 -10.26 -1.11
CA ASP A 65 -7.24 -11.26 -2.17
C ASP A 65 -6.67 -10.78 -3.53
N ALA A 66 -5.41 -10.32 -3.51
CA ALA A 66 -4.68 -9.83 -4.67
C ALA A 66 -3.29 -10.48 -4.78
N ASP A 67 -2.92 -10.83 -6.01
CA ASP A 67 -1.57 -11.26 -6.35
C ASP A 67 -0.65 -10.05 -6.61
N PHE A 68 0.63 -10.16 -6.27
CA PHE A 68 1.60 -9.07 -6.44
C PHE A 68 1.86 -8.74 -7.91
N GLY A 69 2.01 -9.75 -8.78
CA GLY A 69 2.28 -9.53 -10.20
C GLY A 69 1.11 -8.79 -10.86
N SER A 70 -0.10 -9.30 -10.63
CA SER A 70 -1.32 -8.67 -11.14
C SER A 70 -1.55 -7.27 -10.56
N PHE A 71 -1.27 -7.08 -9.27
CA PHE A 71 -1.34 -5.76 -8.64
C PHE A 71 -0.37 -4.78 -9.32
N TRP A 72 0.89 -5.18 -9.49
CA TRP A 72 1.96 -4.35 -10.05
C TRP A 72 1.69 -3.90 -11.48
N GLU A 73 1.22 -4.83 -12.33
CA GLU A 73 0.86 -4.52 -13.73
C GLU A 73 -0.26 -3.48 -13.82
N ASN A 74 -1.27 -3.59 -12.95
CA ASN A 74 -2.40 -2.67 -12.92
C ASN A 74 -2.07 -1.30 -12.29
N THR A 75 -0.97 -1.19 -11.54
CA THR A 75 -0.64 0.02 -10.79
C THR A 75 0.10 1.08 -11.57
N ALA A 76 0.80 0.69 -12.65
CA ALA A 76 1.64 1.56 -13.48
C ALA A 76 2.48 2.58 -12.65
N ILE A 77 3.14 2.13 -11.59
CA ILE A 77 3.96 3.01 -10.74
C ILE A 77 5.22 3.40 -11.51
N SER A 78 5.41 4.70 -11.73
CA SER A 78 6.67 5.24 -12.26
C SER A 78 7.75 5.16 -11.18
N LEU A 79 8.77 4.32 -11.42
CA LEU A 79 9.94 4.23 -10.57
C LEU A 79 10.96 5.33 -10.94
N PRO A 80 11.78 5.80 -9.99
CA PRO A 80 12.89 6.69 -10.28
C PRO A 80 14.01 5.96 -11.03
N ASP A 81 14.72 6.68 -11.89
CA ASP A 81 15.84 6.13 -12.68
C ASP A 81 17.06 5.73 -11.83
N ARG A 82 17.17 6.25 -10.59
CA ARG A 82 18.29 6.01 -9.67
C ARG A 82 17.86 6.17 -8.19
N LEU A 83 18.62 5.56 -7.29
CA LEU A 83 18.52 5.71 -5.83
C LEU A 83 19.29 6.93 -5.31
#